data_AF-A0AAV8VBU0-F1
#
_entry.id   AF-A0AAV8VBU0-F1
#
_cell.length_a   1.000
_cell.length_b   1.000
_cell.length_c   1.000
_cell.angle_alpha   90.00
_cell.angle_beta   90.00
_cell.angle_gamma   90.00
#
_symmetry.space_group_name_H-M   'P 1'
#
loop_
_entity.id
_entity.type
_entity.pdbx_description
1 polymer ?
#
loop_
_entity_poly.entity_id
_entity_poly.type
_entity_poly.pdbx_seq_one_letter_code
_entity_poly.pdbx_strand_id
1 'polypeptide(L)'
;MLCPEVWHFNEPRSEFKLRSISSEHNLLSDTNINTFYFNHLVSVTVPDSLRIPEALTEKLTLDCDYYMIYDLNPSDLLNTSFLKFFVKSGDLMLLSINTRIDCDNCIGIIPTGQLVLSVNKATFQRLGIEGGISKTTKKGKDKY
;
A
#
# COMPACT_ATOMS: atom_id res chain seq x y z
N MET A 1 4.01 9.33 36.63
CA MET A 1 3.49 9.70 35.30
C MET A 1 4.45 10.71 34.71
N LEU A 2 5.31 10.30 33.76
CA LEU A 2 6.19 11.23 33.06
C LEU A 2 5.41 11.75 31.85
N CYS A 3 4.87 12.96 31.94
CA CYS A 3 4.41 13.69 30.76
C CYS A 3 5.64 13.96 29.90
N PRO A 4 5.72 13.44 28.66
CA PRO A 4 6.81 13.83 27.77
C PRO A 4 6.74 15.33 27.52
N GLU A 5 7.89 15.98 27.53
CA GLU A 5 8.04 17.39 27.19
C GLU A 5 7.45 17.65 25.78
N VAL A 6 6.36 18.43 25.72
CA VAL A 6 5.55 18.62 24.49
C VAL A 6 6.08 19.77 23.60
N TRP A 7 7.15 20.42 24.03
CA TRP A 7 7.81 21.56 23.39
C TRP A 7 9.12 21.12 22.72
N HIS A 8 9.48 21.74 21.59
CA HIS A 8 10.67 21.46 20.75
C HIS A 8 10.60 20.23 19.81
N PHE A 9 9.43 19.91 19.26
CA PHE A 9 9.38 18.99 18.11
C PHE A 9 9.84 19.69 16.84
N ASN A 10 10.80 19.08 16.14
CA ASN A 10 11.12 19.48 14.77
C ASN A 10 9.89 19.30 13.89
N GLU A 11 9.72 20.21 12.93
CA GLU A 11 8.66 20.09 11.94
C GLU A 11 8.73 18.74 11.22
N PRO A 12 7.59 18.07 11.01
CA PRO A 12 7.55 16.84 10.23
C PRO A 12 8.01 17.15 8.80
N ARG A 13 8.93 16.33 8.28
CA ARG A 13 9.37 16.44 6.88
C ARG A 13 8.19 16.14 5.97
N SER A 14 7.80 17.12 5.16
CA SER A 14 6.82 16.99 4.09
C SER A 14 7.50 17.29 2.75
N GLU A 15 7.12 16.55 1.72
CA GLU A 15 7.61 16.74 0.35
C GLU A 15 6.39 16.82 -0.56
N PHE A 16 6.32 17.88 -1.37
CA PHE A 16 5.23 18.09 -2.32
C PHE A 16 5.82 18.18 -3.73
N LYS A 17 5.18 17.49 -4.69
CA LYS A 17 5.55 17.54 -6.11
C LYS A 17 4.36 18.04 -6.90
N LEU A 18 4.49 19.23 -7.49
CA LEU A 18 3.49 19.80 -8.38
C LEU A 18 3.99 19.65 -9.81
N ARG A 19 3.13 19.11 -10.68
CA ARG A 19 3.39 19.00 -12.12
C ARG A 19 2.17 19.52 -12.87
N SER A 20 2.43 20.28 -13.94
CA SER A 20 1.42 20.64 -14.92
C SER A 20 1.62 19.75 -16.15
N ILE A 21 0.54 19.15 -16.63
CA ILE A 21 0.55 18.25 -17.79
C ILE A 21 -0.41 18.85 -18.81
N SER A 22 0.04 19.02 -20.05
CA SER A 22 -0.81 19.45 -21.17
C SER A 22 -1.37 18.23 -21.91
N SER A 23 -2.55 18.40 -22.52
CA SER A 23 -3.35 17.32 -23.15
C SER A 23 -2.65 16.60 -24.31
N GLU A 24 -1.55 17.12 -24.84
CA GLU A 24 -0.82 16.55 -25.98
C GLU A 24 0.16 15.45 -25.57
N HIS A 25 0.48 15.34 -24.28
CA HIS A 25 1.32 14.28 -23.74
C HIS A 25 0.48 13.09 -23.26
N ASN A 26 0.96 11.87 -23.52
CA ASN A 26 0.34 10.65 -23.00
C ASN A 26 0.38 10.68 -21.46
N LEU A 27 -0.76 11.01 -20.84
CA LEU A 27 -0.94 11.03 -19.39
C LEU A 27 -0.47 9.73 -18.72
N LEU A 28 -0.61 8.59 -19.39
CA LEU A 28 -0.21 7.28 -18.88
C LEU A 28 1.31 7.04 -18.88
N SER A 29 2.06 7.68 -19.78
CA SER A 29 3.53 7.54 -19.81
C SER A 29 4.22 8.46 -18.81
N ASP A 30 3.62 9.61 -18.49
CA ASP A 30 4.20 10.61 -17.59
C ASP A 30 3.77 10.47 -16.12
N THR A 31 2.73 9.67 -15.85
CA THR A 31 2.19 9.48 -14.51
C THR A 31 2.59 8.12 -13.93
N ASN A 32 3.12 8.15 -12.71
CA ASN A 32 3.53 6.96 -11.95
C ASN A 32 2.31 6.19 -11.36
N ILE A 33 1.09 6.38 -11.86
CA ILE A 33 -0.14 5.82 -11.26
C ILE A 33 -0.04 4.30 -11.15
N ASN A 34 0.47 3.64 -12.18
CA ASN A 34 0.65 2.18 -12.19
C ASN A 34 1.71 1.66 -11.20
N THR A 35 2.46 2.55 -10.54
CA THR A 35 3.42 2.17 -9.48
C THR A 35 2.83 2.25 -8.07
N PHE A 36 1.63 2.83 -7.92
CA PHE A 36 0.92 2.95 -6.64
C PHE A 36 -0.15 1.88 -6.53
N TYR A 37 0.23 0.73 -5.97
CA TYR A 37 -0.64 -0.46 -5.91
C TYR A 37 -1.74 -0.35 -4.86
N PHE A 38 -1.46 0.23 -3.68
CA PHE A 38 -2.41 0.25 -2.57
C PHE A 38 -3.13 1.60 -2.49
N ASN A 39 -4.36 1.65 -3.00
CA ASN A 39 -5.21 2.84 -2.98
C ASN A 39 -6.35 2.65 -1.97
N HIS A 40 -6.44 3.55 -0.99
CA HIS A 40 -7.51 3.53 0.02
C HIS A 40 -8.69 4.44 -0.35
N LEU A 41 -8.41 5.56 -1.01
CA LEU A 41 -9.42 6.57 -1.34
C LEU A 41 -9.09 7.21 -2.68
N VAL A 42 -10.07 7.18 -3.58
CA VAL A 42 -10.08 7.95 -4.82
C VAL A 42 -11.25 8.92 -4.74
N SER A 43 -10.99 10.20 -4.92
CA SER A 43 -12.01 11.25 -4.88
C SER A 43 -11.86 12.16 -6.07
N VAL A 44 -12.97 12.45 -6.74
CA VAL A 44 -13.04 13.31 -7.93
C VAL A 44 -14.04 14.42 -7.66
N THR A 45 -13.65 15.66 -7.94
CA THR A 45 -14.52 16.84 -7.84
C THR A 45 -14.67 17.44 -9.22
N VAL A 46 -15.93 17.62 -9.67
CA VAL A 46 -16.25 18.25 -10.95
C VAL A 46 -16.91 19.59 -10.66
N PRO A 47 -16.18 20.71 -10.81
CA PRO A 47 -16.75 22.03 -10.59
C PRO A 47 -17.85 22.34 -11.61
N ASP A 48 -18.78 23.23 -11.24
CA ASP A 48 -19.87 23.75 -12.08
C ASP A 48 -20.76 22.69 -12.75
N SER A 49 -20.84 21.50 -12.15
CA SER A 49 -21.75 20.46 -12.59
C SER A 49 -22.91 20.27 -11.63
N LEU A 50 -24.14 20.31 -12.17
CA LEU A 50 -25.36 20.01 -11.41
C LEU A 50 -25.54 18.49 -11.18
N ARG A 51 -24.93 17.64 -12.02
CA ARG A 51 -25.00 16.17 -11.93
C ARG A 51 -23.69 15.56 -12.43
N ILE A 52 -23.21 14.52 -11.75
CA ILE A 52 -22.02 13.79 -12.20
C ILE A 52 -22.40 13.00 -13.47
N PRO A 53 -21.59 13.04 -14.55
CA PRO A 53 -21.85 12.24 -15.75
C PRO A 53 -21.95 10.73 -15.42
N GLU A 54 -22.95 10.05 -15.97
CA GLU A 54 -23.18 8.61 -15.70
C GLU A 54 -21.98 7.77 -16.11
N ALA A 55 -21.39 8.04 -17.29
CA ALA A 55 -20.19 7.35 -17.77
C ALA A 55 -18.99 7.47 -16.82
N LEU A 56 -18.90 8.55 -16.04
CA LEU A 56 -17.86 8.70 -15.01
C LEU A 56 -18.20 7.86 -13.78
N THR A 57 -19.45 7.89 -13.36
CA THR A 57 -19.95 7.11 -12.21
C THR A 57 -19.74 5.63 -12.45
N GLU A 58 -20.16 5.11 -13.60
CA GLU A 58 -19.99 3.71 -13.99
C GLU A 58 -18.52 3.29 -13.90
N LYS A 59 -17.61 4.08 -14.47
CA LYS A 59 -16.17 3.80 -14.44
C LYS A 59 -15.56 3.84 -13.04
N LEU A 60 -16.06 4.69 -12.16
CA LEU A 60 -15.58 4.81 -10.78
C LEU A 60 -16.14 3.70 -9.87
N THR A 61 -17.23 3.06 -10.26
CA THR A 61 -17.85 1.97 -9.50
C THR A 61 -17.52 0.59 -10.06
N LEU A 62 -17.00 0.52 -11.29
CA LEU A 62 -16.63 -0.74 -11.92
C LEU A 62 -15.46 -1.39 -11.18
N ASP A 63 -15.59 -2.67 -10.85
CA ASP A 63 -14.52 -3.51 -10.28
C ASP A 63 -13.91 -2.95 -8.97
N CYS A 64 -14.75 -2.33 -8.15
CA CYS A 64 -14.35 -1.80 -6.83
C CYS A 64 -14.50 -2.82 -5.69
N ASP A 65 -14.85 -4.07 -6.01
CA ASP A 65 -15.06 -5.11 -5.02
C ASP A 65 -13.71 -5.60 -4.48
N TYR A 66 -13.61 -5.70 -3.16
CA TYR A 66 -12.46 -6.29 -2.49
C TYR A 66 -12.93 -7.22 -1.38
N TYR A 67 -12.09 -8.22 -1.10
CA TYR A 67 -12.38 -9.24 -0.10
C TYR A 67 -11.58 -8.98 1.16
N MET A 68 -12.22 -9.14 2.31
CA MET A 68 -11.57 -9.18 3.61
C MET A 68 -11.59 -10.62 4.12
N ILE A 69 -10.41 -11.15 4.39
CA ILE A 69 -10.24 -12.51 4.90
C ILE A 69 -9.72 -12.42 6.33
N TYR A 70 -10.45 -13.04 7.26
CA TYR A 70 -10.06 -13.13 8.67
C TYR A 70 -9.16 -14.34 8.91
N ASP A 71 -8.22 -14.20 9.84
CA ASP A 71 -7.33 -15.27 10.31
C ASP A 71 -6.59 -16.03 9.21
N LEU A 72 -6.24 -15.33 8.12
CA LEU A 72 -5.46 -15.87 7.03
C LEU A 72 -4.04 -16.22 7.50
N ASN A 73 -3.65 -17.48 7.35
CA ASN A 73 -2.30 -17.91 7.65
C ASN A 73 -1.35 -17.53 6.49
N PRO A 74 -0.26 -16.77 6.73
CA PRO A 74 0.69 -16.39 5.69
C PRO A 74 1.30 -17.57 4.91
N SER A 75 1.40 -18.76 5.51
CA SER A 75 1.91 -19.93 4.80
C SER A 75 1.02 -20.38 3.64
N ASP A 76 -0.29 -20.11 3.72
CA ASP A 76 -1.25 -20.53 2.69
C ASP A 76 -1.07 -19.75 1.39
N LEU A 77 -0.52 -18.53 1.49
CA LEU A 77 -0.15 -17.70 0.34
C LEU A 77 1.01 -18.29 -0.46
N LEU A 78 1.78 -19.22 0.12
CA LEU A 78 2.89 -19.91 -0.54
C LEU A 78 2.45 -21.24 -1.17
N ASN A 79 1.18 -21.63 -1.03
CA ASN A 79 0.67 -22.86 -1.61
C ASN A 79 0.76 -22.82 -3.14
N THR A 80 1.25 -23.90 -3.75
CA THR A 80 1.45 -23.99 -5.21
C THR A 80 0.16 -23.77 -5.99
N SER A 81 -0.97 -24.25 -5.48
CA SER A 81 -2.29 -24.02 -6.09
C SER A 81 -2.65 -22.54 -6.05
N PHE A 82 -2.45 -21.88 -4.90
CA PHE A 82 -2.72 -20.44 -4.75
C PHE A 82 -1.87 -19.62 -5.72
N LEU A 83 -0.55 -19.87 -5.73
CA LEU A 83 0.37 -19.18 -6.63
C LEU A 83 0.00 -19.39 -8.11
N LYS A 84 -0.40 -20.61 -8.49
CA LYS A 84 -0.79 -20.91 -9.87
C LYS A 84 -2.03 -20.13 -10.29
N PHE A 85 -3.08 -20.11 -9.48
CA PHE A 85 -4.36 -19.55 -9.88
C PHE A 85 -4.45 -18.03 -9.69
N PHE A 86 -3.82 -17.46 -8.67
CA PHE A 86 -3.97 -16.03 -8.35
C PHE A 86 -2.76 -15.20 -8.74
N VAL A 87 -1.54 -15.70 -8.51
CA VAL A 87 -0.31 -14.91 -8.72
C VAL A 87 0.23 -15.05 -10.14
N LYS A 88 0.11 -16.24 -10.75
CA LYS A 88 0.64 -16.51 -12.10
C LYS A 88 -0.38 -16.31 -13.22
N SER A 89 -1.67 -16.41 -12.91
CA SER A 89 -2.74 -16.31 -13.90
C SER A 89 -3.45 -14.95 -13.90
N GLY A 90 -3.07 -14.03 -13.02
CA GLY A 90 -3.63 -12.69 -12.94
C GLY A 90 -2.83 -11.79 -12.01
N ASP A 91 -3.39 -10.60 -11.72
CA ASP A 91 -2.81 -9.62 -10.81
C ASP A 91 -3.49 -9.71 -9.45
N LEU A 92 -2.69 -10.00 -8.41
CA LEU A 92 -3.17 -10.08 -7.04
C LEU A 92 -2.61 -8.93 -6.21
N MET A 93 -3.50 -8.23 -5.50
CA MET A 93 -3.14 -7.30 -4.45
C MET A 93 -3.65 -7.81 -3.11
N LEU A 94 -2.78 -7.81 -2.11
CA LEU A 94 -3.13 -8.20 -0.75
C LEU A 94 -2.43 -7.27 0.22
N LEU A 95 -3.12 -6.86 1.28
CA LEU A 95 -2.54 -6.05 2.35
C LEU A 95 -3.13 -6.47 3.70
N SER A 96 -2.28 -6.62 4.71
CA SER A 96 -2.74 -6.78 6.09
C SER A 96 -3.52 -5.56 6.55
N ILE A 97 -4.73 -5.79 7.07
CA ILE A 97 -5.62 -4.73 7.57
C ILE A 97 -5.42 -4.57 9.08
N ASN A 98 -5.61 -3.34 9.57
CA ASN A 98 -5.55 -3.00 10.99
C ASN A 98 -4.19 -3.31 11.66
N THR A 99 -3.11 -3.29 10.89
CA THR A 99 -1.73 -3.40 11.40
C THR A 99 -0.98 -2.10 11.14
N ARG A 100 -0.34 -1.57 12.18
CA ARG A 100 0.47 -0.35 12.06
C ARG A 100 1.87 -0.72 11.61
N ILE A 101 2.29 -0.24 10.44
CA ILE A 101 3.60 -0.57 9.84
C ILE A 101 4.79 -0.32 10.78
N ASP A 102 4.70 0.67 11.66
CA ASP A 102 5.76 1.02 12.60
C ASP A 102 5.84 0.11 13.84
N CYS A 103 4.75 -0.57 14.20
CA CYS A 103 4.64 -1.33 15.44
C CYS A 103 4.42 -2.83 15.21
N ASP A 104 3.54 -3.16 14.26
CA ASP A 104 3.02 -4.51 14.04
C ASP A 104 3.71 -5.17 12.85
N ASN A 105 3.58 -6.49 12.73
CA ASN A 105 4.00 -7.20 11.54
C ASN A 105 2.98 -6.98 10.41
N CYS A 106 3.44 -6.53 9.25
CA CYS A 106 2.63 -6.30 8.08
C CYS A 106 3.06 -7.24 6.95
N ILE A 107 2.08 -7.66 6.15
CA ILE A 107 2.26 -8.51 4.98
C ILE A 107 1.51 -7.89 3.82
N GLY A 108 2.10 -7.94 2.62
CA GLY A 108 1.42 -7.53 1.41
C GLY A 108 1.91 -8.27 0.18
N ILE A 109 1.04 -8.41 -0.82
CA ILE A 109 1.37 -8.90 -2.15
C ILE A 109 1.11 -7.76 -3.12
N ILE A 110 2.08 -7.51 -3.99
CA ILE A 110 1.96 -6.55 -5.08
C ILE A 110 1.68 -7.28 -6.40
N PRO A 111 1.11 -6.61 -7.42
CA PRO A 111 0.72 -7.23 -8.68
C PRO A 111 1.86 -7.97 -9.41
N THR A 112 3.11 -7.58 -9.17
CA THR A 112 4.29 -8.28 -9.71
C THR A 112 4.52 -9.68 -9.13
N GLY A 113 3.68 -10.12 -8.18
CA GLY A 113 3.76 -11.41 -7.50
C GLY A 113 4.77 -11.48 -6.37
N GLN A 114 5.34 -10.35 -5.96
CA GLN A 114 6.25 -10.28 -4.83
C GLN A 114 5.48 -10.24 -3.51
N LEU A 115 5.85 -11.14 -2.58
CA LEU A 115 5.40 -11.11 -1.20
C LEU A 115 6.34 -10.20 -0.39
N VAL A 116 5.81 -9.08 0.09
CA VAL A 116 6.54 -8.10 0.89
C VAL A 116 6.16 -8.27 2.35
N LEU A 117 7.17 -8.44 3.20
CA LEU A 117 7.03 -8.56 4.64
C LEU A 117 7.67 -7.34 5.29
N SER A 118 6.95 -6.69 6.20
CA SER A 118 7.54 -5.72 7.11
C SER A 118 7.33 -6.21 8.53
N VAL A 119 8.38 -6.75 9.13
CA VAL A 119 8.31 -7.47 10.40
C VAL A 119 9.17 -6.82 11.46
N ASN A 120 8.87 -7.09 12.72
CA ASN A 120 9.74 -6.68 13.82
C ASN A 120 11.00 -7.55 13.86
N LYS A 121 12.01 -7.08 14.59
CA LYS A 121 13.30 -7.76 14.75
C LYS A 121 13.19 -9.21 15.21
N ALA A 122 12.33 -9.50 16.19
CA ALA A 122 12.18 -10.83 16.75
C ALA A 122 11.60 -11.81 15.73
N THR A 123 10.58 -11.39 14.99
CA THR A 123 9.97 -12.18 13.92
C THR A 123 10.95 -12.37 12.76
N PHE A 124 11.67 -11.33 12.34
CA PHE A 124 12.68 -11.42 11.28
C PHE A 124 13.75 -12.48 11.60
N GLN A 125 14.33 -12.41 12.80
CA GLN A 125 15.35 -13.38 13.26
C GLN A 125 14.80 -14.81 13.35
N ARG A 126 13.53 -14.97 13.73
CA ARG A 126 12.88 -16.29 13.82
C ARG A 126 12.56 -16.88 12.44
N LEU A 127 12.18 -16.04 11.47
CA LEU A 127 11.90 -16.48 10.10
C LEU A 127 13.18 -16.93 9.38
N GLY A 128 14.33 -16.33 9.70
CA GLY A 128 15.62 -16.70 9.11
C GLY A 128 15.72 -16.42 7.61
N ILE A 129 14.89 -15.50 7.11
CA ILE A 129 14.88 -15.07 5.71
C ILE A 129 15.87 -13.94 5.47
N GLU A 130 16.34 -13.81 4.23
CA GLU A 130 17.17 -12.68 3.83
C GLU A 130 16.32 -11.40 3.71
N GLY A 131 16.88 -10.28 4.17
CA GLY A 131 16.21 -8.99 4.19
C GLY A 131 17.10 -7.88 4.74
N GLY A 132 16.56 -6.66 4.79
CA GLY A 132 17.29 -5.47 5.24
C GLY A 132 16.48 -4.68 6.27
N ILE A 133 17.10 -3.66 6.87
CA ILE A 133 16.38 -2.78 7.80
C ILE A 133 15.42 -1.89 7.01
N SER A 134 14.17 -1.78 7.46
CA SER A 134 13.17 -0.93 6.82
C SER A 134 13.52 0.56 6.94
N LYS A 135 13.37 1.29 5.81
CA LYS A 135 13.58 2.74 5.72
C LYS A 135 12.58 3.56 6.55
N THR A 136 11.47 2.96 6.98
CA THR A 136 10.45 3.63 7.81
C THR A 136 10.92 3.86 9.25
N THR A 137 11.97 3.14 9.70
CA THR A 137 12.48 3.27 11.07
C THR A 137 13.28 4.56 11.24
N LYS A 138 12.68 5.55 11.90
CA LYS A 138 13.35 6.81 12.24
C LYS A 138 14.27 6.68 13.46
N LYS A 139 13.96 5.79 14.40
CA LYS A 139 14.75 5.46 15.59
C LYS A 139 14.49 3.99 15.98
N GLY A 140 15.52 3.26 16.45
CA GLY A 140 15.41 1.90 16.98
C GLY A 140 15.91 0.77 16.06
N LYS A 141 15.83 0.91 14.73
CA LYS A 141 16.15 -0.18 13.76
C LYS A 141 15.40 -1.49 14.07
N ASP A 142 14.14 -1.37 14.49
CA ASP A 142 13.35 -2.50 14.98
C ASP A 142 12.45 -3.15 13.93
N LYS A 143 12.45 -2.61 12.70
CA LYS A 143 11.70 -3.14 11.55
C LYS A 143 12.63 -3.56 10.41
N TYR A 144 12.28 -4.68 9.81
CA TYR A 144 12.97 -5.33 8.70
C TYR A 144 11.97 -5.62 7.58
#